data_AF-A0A529NID6-F1
#
_entry.id   AF-A0A529NID6-F1
#
_cell.length_a   1.000
_cell.length_b   1.000
_cell.length_c   1.000
_cell.angle_alpha   90.00
_cell.angle_beta   90.00
_cell.angle_gamma   90.00
#
_symmetry.space_group_name_H-M   'P 1'
#
loop_
_entity.id
_entity.type
_entity.pdbx_description
1 polymer ?
#
loop_
_entity_poly.entity_id
_entity_poly.type
_entity_poly.pdbx_seq_one_letter_code
_entity_poly.pdbx_strand_id
1 'polypeptide(L)' 'MTASAKDLSLRVPIDGRHRKMLIDGKWRDAASGRTFETRNPATGAVIGTVPRSGAGD' A
#
# COMPACT_ATOMS: atom_id res chain seq x y z
N MET A 1 0.61 -7.95 29.04
CA MET A 1 1.05 -8.64 27.81
C MET A 1 1.18 -7.60 26.72
N THR A 2 2.39 -7.10 26.48
CA THR A 2 2.65 -6.03 25.51
C THR A 2 2.86 -6.70 24.15
N ALA A 3 1.86 -6.61 23.27
CA ALA A 3 2.01 -7.12 21.91
C ALA A 3 3.09 -6.30 21.19
N SER A 4 4.11 -6.99 20.69
CA SER A 4 5.18 -6.39 19.89
C SER A 4 4.60 -5.84 18.58
N ALA A 5 5.01 -4.63 18.18
CA ALA A 5 4.58 -3.98 16.94
C ALA A 5 4.82 -4.82 15.67
N LYS A 6 5.67 -5.85 15.74
CA LYS A 6 5.89 -6.82 14.64
C LYS A 6 4.72 -7.78 14.45
N ASP A 7 3.94 -8.06 15.49
CA ASP A 7 2.83 -9.04 15.49
C ASP A 7 1.48 -8.41 15.08
N LEU A 8 1.40 -7.08 15.04
CA LEU A 8 0.25 -6.35 14.47
C LEU A 8 0.21 -6.36 12.93
N SER A 9 1.24 -6.89 12.28
CA SER A 9 1.42 -6.85 10.82
C SER A 9 0.33 -7.57 10.02
N LEU A 10 -0.47 -8.44 10.67
CA LEU A 10 -1.59 -9.15 10.03
C LEU A 10 -2.97 -8.51 10.26
N ARG A 11 -3.13 -7.58 11.22
CA ARG A 11 -4.46 -7.08 11.62
C ARG A 11 -4.78 -5.66 11.19
N VAL A 12 -3.81 -4.91 10.67
CA VAL A 12 -4.04 -3.55 10.15
C VAL A 12 -3.56 -3.47 8.70
N PRO A 13 -4.40 -3.82 7.72
CA PRO A 13 -4.02 -3.76 6.30
C PRO A 13 -3.70 -2.35 5.79
N ILE A 14 -4.12 -1.32 6.55
CA ILE A 14 -4.09 0.09 6.18
C ILE A 14 -3.31 0.88 7.25
N ASP A 15 -1.98 0.85 7.15
CA ASP A 15 -1.01 1.38 8.12
C ASP A 15 -0.04 2.43 7.53
N GLY A 16 -0.37 3.02 6.37
CA GLY A 16 0.46 4.04 5.74
C GLY A 16 1.61 3.54 4.87
N ARG A 17 1.94 2.24 4.88
CA ARG A 17 3.05 1.70 4.06
C ARG A 17 2.83 1.78 2.55
N HIS A 18 3.90 1.59 1.79
CA HIS A 18 3.79 1.40 0.34
C HIS A 18 3.21 0.01 0.02
N ARG A 19 2.22 -0.05 -0.87
CA ARG A 19 1.67 -1.29 -1.42
C ARG A 19 2.17 -1.50 -2.85
N LYS A 20 2.16 -2.75 -3.30
CA LYS A 20 2.52 -3.15 -4.67
C LYS A 20 1.31 -3.66 -5.43
N MET A 21 1.42 -3.75 -6.75
CA MET A 21 0.44 -4.40 -7.62
C MET A 21 0.73 -5.90 -7.69
N LEU A 22 -0.30 -6.73 -7.80
CA LEU A 22 -0.13 -8.17 -8.00
C LEU A 22 -0.39 -8.50 -9.47
N ILE A 23 0.66 -8.80 -10.21
CA ILE A 23 0.62 -9.12 -11.66
C ILE A 23 1.39 -10.42 -11.86
N ASP A 24 0.79 -11.40 -12.52
CA ASP A 24 1.41 -12.72 -12.76
C ASP A 24 1.93 -13.38 -11.46
N GLY A 25 1.13 -13.31 -10.39
CA GLY A 25 1.50 -13.85 -9.06
C GLY A 25 2.67 -13.13 -8.37
N LYS A 26 3.16 -12.02 -8.93
CA LYS A 26 4.31 -11.27 -8.41
C LYS A 26 3.89 -9.87 -7.96
N TRP A 27 4.43 -9.45 -6.83
CA TRP A 27 4.27 -8.08 -6.35
C TRP A 27 5.25 -7.15 -7.07
N ARG A 28 4.72 -6.16 -7.77
CA ARG A 28 5.46 -5.25 -8.64
C ARG A 28 5.11 -3.79 -8.36
N ASP A 29 6.08 -2.90 -8.56
CA ASP A 29 5.81 -1.47 -8.70
C ASP A 29 5.36 -1.17 -10.12
N ALA A 30 4.82 0.04 -10.35
CA ALA A 30 4.50 0.49 -11.70
C ALA A 30 5.79 0.61 -12.51
N ALA A 31 5.76 0.23 -13.78
CA ALA A 31 6.85 0.35 -14.73
C ALA A 31 7.32 1.81 -14.85
N SER A 32 6.39 2.77 -14.71
CA SER A 32 6.70 4.20 -14.68
C SER A 32 7.34 4.70 -13.37
N GLY A 33 7.38 3.87 -12.32
CA GLY A 33 7.81 4.25 -10.96
C GLY A 33 6.86 5.22 -10.25
N ARG A 34 5.78 5.66 -10.90
CA ARG A 34 4.84 6.62 -10.32
C ARG A 34 4.00 5.98 -9.23
N THR A 35 3.66 6.76 -8.23
CA THR A 35 2.76 6.37 -7.13
C THR A 35 1.67 7.41 -6.91
N PHE A 36 0.64 7.06 -6.17
CA PHE A 36 -0.34 8.01 -5.64
C PHE A 36 -0.73 7.64 -4.20
N GLU A 37 -1.23 8.64 -3.48
CA GLU A 37 -1.68 8.50 -2.11
C GLU A 37 -3.13 8.01 -2.06
N THR A 38 -3.37 7.02 -1.21
CA THR A 38 -4.71 6.65 -0.78
C THR A 38 -5.02 7.38 0.51
N ARG A 39 -6.18 8.02 0.58
CA ARG A 39 -6.60 8.85 1.72
C ARG A 39 -7.82 8.29 2.41
N ASN A 40 -7.90 8.46 3.72
CA ASN A 40 -9.08 8.15 4.51
C ASN A 40 -10.22 9.10 4.11
N PRO A 41 -11.38 8.62 3.65
CA PRO A 41 -12.48 9.50 3.23
C PRO A 41 -13.08 10.32 4.37
N ALA A 42 -12.97 9.88 5.63
CA ALA A 42 -13.53 10.58 6.78
C ALA A 42 -12.64 11.74 7.27
N THR A 43 -11.32 11.67 7.07
CA THR A 43 -10.36 12.63 7.66
C THR A 43 -9.41 13.27 6.65
N GLY A 44 -9.34 12.74 5.43
CA GLY A 44 -8.36 13.14 4.41
C GLY A 44 -6.92 12.68 4.67
N ALA A 45 -6.66 12.02 5.82
CA ALA A 45 -5.33 11.55 6.18
C ALA A 45 -4.81 10.49 5.19
N VAL A 46 -3.51 10.53 4.89
CA VAL A 46 -2.88 9.52 4.02
C VAL A 46 -2.81 8.19 4.77
N ILE A 47 -3.35 7.16 4.13
CA ILE A 47 -3.42 5.80 4.69
C ILE A 47 -2.55 4.80 3.91
N GLY A 48 -1.95 5.23 2.82
CA GLY A 48 -0.99 4.45 2.04
C GLY A 48 -0.54 5.12 0.77
N THR A 49 0.51 4.58 0.17
CA THR A 49 0.89 4.87 -1.20
C THR A 49 0.80 3.61 -2.03
N VAL A 50 0.31 3.74 -3.26
CA VAL A 50 0.16 2.61 -4.19
C VAL A 50 0.75 2.99 -5.55
N PRO A 51 1.15 2.02 -6.39
CA PRO A 51 1.72 2.33 -7.69
C PRO A 51 0.64 2.86 -8.62
N ARG A 52 1.00 3.82 -9.48
CA ARG A 52 0.12 4.38 -10.49
C ARG A 52 0.32 3.61 -11.80
N SER A 53 -0.41 2.51 -11.94
CA SER A 53 -0.44 1.67 -13.15
C SER A 53 -0.72 2.51 -14.40
N GLY A 54 0.04 2.23 -15.47
CA GLY A 54 -0.23 2.67 -16.83
C GLY A 54 -0.64 1.51 -17.73
N ALA A 55 -0.85 1.80 -19.02
CA ALA A 55 -1.33 0.81 -19.99
C ALA A 55 -0.37 -0.38 -20.24
N GLY A 56 0.90 -0.29 -19.80
CA GLY A 56 1.91 -1.34 -20.00
C GLY A 56 2.25 -2.13 -18.74
N ASP A 57 1.48 -1.99 -17.66
CA ASP A 57 1.63 -2.70 -16.40
C ASP A 57 0.76 -3.96 -16.35
#